data_AF-A0A9P8RUK2-F1
#
_entry.id   AF-A0A9P8RUK2-F1
#
_cell.length_a   1.000
_cell.length_b   1.000
_cell.length_c   1.000
_cell.angle_alpha   90.00
_cell.angle_beta   90.00
_cell.angle_gamma   90.00
#
_symmetry.space_group_name_H-M   'P 1'
#
loop_
_entity.id
_entity.type
_entity.pdbx_description
1 polymer ?
#
loop_
_entity_poly.entity_id
_entity_poly.type
_entity_poly.pdbx_seq_one_letter_code
_entity_poly.pdbx_strand_id
1 'polypeptide(L)'
;MDTTGTCTRTDTNCKAGHFCPTTGTAEVNCVSCSENMTFGQGCYCKDKDVTTNCKVCTGEACTTCLPGSFLNGNVCTKCSKGCGECTSLNACQNCAEGYTIQEDECVRICNSNKDCEDETSTYCEISINRCRKCSTDCTICESPDFCYACNGNTHVTTIAGQCGLNCEDLTDGNYCKYGTAMVCDEEINSACKCGVASNCASCNAELNACDTCLPNVVKGKDGACNACAVGYKFIGDMCWPEQQGTGTNKIGTGAIVGIVVGVLVVVGAVGGGLAYYFIRKAKK
;
A
#
# COMPACT_ATOMS: atom_id res chain seq x y z
N MET A 1 -24.90 -19.18 -31.68
CA MET A 1 -23.82 -20.02 -31.12
C MET A 1 -22.62 -19.13 -30.96
N ASP A 2 -22.06 -19.05 -29.76
CA ASP A 2 -20.90 -18.19 -29.52
C ASP A 2 -19.71 -18.69 -30.32
N THR A 3 -19.28 -17.91 -31.32
CA THR A 3 -18.30 -18.34 -32.30
C THR A 3 -16.88 -18.22 -31.78
N THR A 4 -16.63 -17.40 -30.75
CA THR A 4 -15.29 -17.11 -30.21
C THR A 4 -15.00 -17.81 -28.88
N GLY A 5 -16.05 -18.21 -28.15
CA GLY A 5 -15.96 -18.81 -26.82
C GLY A 5 -16.02 -17.76 -25.71
N THR A 6 -16.14 -18.23 -24.47
CA THR A 6 -16.16 -17.39 -23.26
C THR A 6 -14.95 -17.68 -22.38
N CYS A 7 -14.63 -16.76 -21.47
CA CYS A 7 -13.53 -16.94 -20.53
C CYS A 7 -13.73 -16.15 -19.23
N THR A 8 -12.97 -16.55 -18.22
CA THR A 8 -12.71 -15.80 -16.99
C THR A 8 -11.20 -15.79 -16.74
N ARG A 9 -10.73 -15.27 -15.60
CA ARG A 9 -9.33 -15.42 -15.18
C ARG A 9 -8.86 -16.87 -15.11
N THR A 10 -9.76 -17.81 -14.77
CA THR A 10 -9.43 -19.22 -14.57
C THR A 10 -9.99 -20.13 -15.65
N ASP A 11 -11.04 -19.71 -16.34
CA ASP A 11 -11.68 -20.49 -17.39
C ASP A 11 -11.12 -20.13 -18.76
N THR A 12 -10.42 -21.09 -19.37
CA THR A 12 -9.70 -20.90 -20.64
C THR A 12 -10.48 -21.48 -21.82
N ASN A 13 -11.71 -21.03 -22.06
CA ASN A 13 -12.59 -21.62 -23.10
C ASN A 13 -12.59 -20.88 -24.45
N CYS A 14 -11.66 -19.93 -24.68
CA CYS A 14 -11.55 -19.24 -25.96
C CYS A 14 -11.13 -20.19 -27.09
N LYS A 15 -11.61 -19.92 -28.31
CA LYS A 15 -11.16 -20.61 -29.52
C LYS A 15 -9.88 -20.02 -30.07
N ALA A 16 -9.22 -20.78 -30.95
CA ALA A 16 -8.03 -20.35 -31.64
C ALA A 16 -8.23 -18.99 -32.33
N GLY A 17 -7.20 -18.13 -32.29
CA GLY A 17 -7.23 -16.78 -32.84
C GLY A 17 -7.92 -15.73 -31.95
N HIS A 18 -8.34 -16.10 -30.74
CA HIS A 18 -8.97 -15.20 -29.77
C HIS A 18 -8.18 -15.15 -28.46
N PHE A 19 -8.42 -14.13 -27.64
CA PHE A 19 -7.86 -13.99 -26.29
C PHE A 19 -8.94 -13.60 -25.29
N CYS A 20 -8.62 -13.78 -24.00
CA CYS A 20 -9.49 -13.41 -22.91
C CYS A 20 -9.23 -11.95 -22.48
N PRO A 21 -10.21 -11.02 -22.62
CA PRO A 21 -9.99 -9.61 -22.32
C PRO A 21 -10.07 -9.28 -20.82
N THR A 22 -10.56 -10.20 -19.99
CA THR A 22 -10.72 -9.99 -18.54
C THR A 22 -9.64 -10.68 -17.73
N THR A 23 -9.28 -10.08 -16.60
CA THR A 23 -8.52 -10.71 -15.51
C THR A 23 -9.39 -10.97 -14.27
N GLY A 24 -10.71 -10.76 -14.39
CA GLY A 24 -11.68 -10.96 -13.32
C GLY A 24 -12.36 -12.33 -13.34
N THR A 25 -13.31 -12.53 -12.43
CA THR A 25 -14.11 -13.77 -12.33
C THR A 25 -15.41 -13.72 -13.13
N ALA A 26 -15.79 -12.55 -13.64
CA ALA A 26 -16.95 -12.41 -14.51
C ALA A 26 -16.67 -13.04 -15.88
N GLU A 27 -17.57 -13.89 -16.33
CA GLU A 27 -17.49 -14.50 -17.66
C GLU A 27 -17.72 -13.43 -18.74
N VAL A 28 -16.83 -13.42 -19.74
CA VAL A 28 -16.89 -12.51 -20.88
C VAL A 28 -16.64 -13.27 -22.18
N ASN A 29 -17.09 -12.69 -23.29
CA ASN A 29 -16.80 -13.24 -24.61
C ASN A 29 -15.33 -13.01 -24.97
N CYS A 30 -14.72 -14.00 -25.59
CA CYS A 30 -13.36 -13.87 -26.12
C CYS A 30 -13.35 -12.96 -27.35
N VAL A 31 -12.28 -12.20 -27.50
CA VAL A 31 -12.10 -11.20 -28.57
C VAL A 31 -10.91 -11.59 -29.44
N SER A 32 -10.87 -11.11 -30.68
CA SER A 32 -9.79 -11.47 -31.62
C SER A 32 -8.43 -11.00 -31.09
N CYS A 33 -7.40 -11.82 -31.29
CA CYS A 33 -6.04 -11.42 -30.95
C CYS A 33 -5.64 -10.15 -31.72
N SER A 34 -4.86 -9.27 -31.08
CA SER A 34 -4.30 -8.00 -31.58
C SER A 34 -5.04 -6.68 -31.32
N GLU A 35 -6.25 -6.65 -30.73
CA GLU A 35 -6.95 -5.36 -30.57
C GLU A 35 -6.48 -4.51 -29.36
N ASN A 36 -6.23 -5.08 -28.18
CA ASN A 36 -5.80 -4.31 -26.99
C ASN A 36 -5.09 -5.22 -25.95
N MET A 37 -4.36 -6.22 -26.42
CA MET A 37 -3.74 -7.21 -25.54
C MET A 37 -2.61 -6.59 -24.71
N THR A 38 -2.57 -6.91 -23.42
CA THR A 38 -1.54 -6.45 -22.48
C THR A 38 -0.69 -7.59 -21.96
N PHE A 39 0.50 -7.27 -21.46
CA PHE A 39 1.42 -8.26 -20.89
C PHE A 39 0.73 -9.11 -19.81
N GLY A 40 0.95 -10.43 -19.86
CA GLY A 40 0.27 -11.42 -19.02
C GLY A 40 -0.96 -12.04 -19.67
N GLN A 41 -1.59 -11.39 -20.65
CA GLN A 41 -2.60 -12.03 -21.51
C GLN A 41 -1.93 -12.85 -22.61
N GLY A 42 -2.70 -13.65 -23.34
CA GLY A 42 -2.17 -14.46 -24.43
C GLY A 42 -3.23 -14.85 -25.45
N CYS A 43 -2.80 -14.93 -26.71
CA CYS A 43 -3.61 -15.47 -27.79
C CYS A 43 -3.73 -16.98 -27.62
N TYR A 44 -4.91 -17.50 -27.87
CA TYR A 44 -5.13 -18.93 -27.95
C TYR A 44 -4.71 -19.35 -29.35
N CYS A 45 -3.54 -19.98 -29.49
CA CYS A 45 -3.11 -20.54 -30.78
C CYS A 45 -3.81 -21.86 -31.08
N LYS A 46 -4.43 -22.46 -30.05
CA LYS A 46 -5.23 -23.67 -30.12
C LYS A 46 -6.47 -23.51 -29.25
N ASP A 47 -7.56 -24.15 -29.64
CA ASP A 47 -8.81 -24.09 -28.88
C ASP A 47 -8.58 -24.48 -27.42
N LYS A 48 -9.01 -23.59 -26.53
CA LYS A 48 -8.96 -23.75 -25.07
C LYS A 48 -7.57 -23.86 -24.46
N ASP A 49 -6.52 -23.55 -25.22
CA ASP A 49 -5.13 -23.59 -24.79
C ASP A 49 -4.47 -22.23 -25.03
N VAL A 50 -4.26 -21.49 -23.96
CA VAL A 50 -3.72 -20.13 -24.01
C VAL A 50 -2.20 -20.15 -24.12
N THR A 51 -1.65 -19.45 -25.11
CA THR A 51 -0.21 -19.18 -25.16
C THR A 51 0.05 -17.82 -24.53
N THR A 52 0.40 -17.82 -23.24
CA THR A 52 0.66 -16.59 -22.47
C THR A 52 1.70 -15.71 -23.16
N ASN A 53 1.44 -14.41 -23.18
CA ASN A 53 2.19 -13.37 -23.87
C ASN A 53 2.27 -13.51 -25.40
N CYS A 54 1.56 -14.47 -26.02
CA CYS A 54 1.49 -14.53 -27.46
C CYS A 54 0.55 -13.44 -28.01
N LYS A 55 1.01 -12.68 -28.99
CA LYS A 55 0.23 -11.66 -29.71
C LYS A 55 -0.38 -12.22 -31.00
N VAL A 56 0.40 -12.99 -31.76
CA VAL A 56 0.02 -13.50 -33.08
C VAL A 56 0.38 -14.98 -33.19
N CYS A 57 -0.57 -15.77 -33.67
CA CYS A 57 -0.39 -17.19 -33.94
C CYS A 57 -0.40 -17.47 -35.45
N THR A 58 0.37 -18.46 -35.88
CA THR A 58 0.28 -19.07 -37.21
C THR A 58 0.04 -20.57 -37.03
N GLY A 59 -1.21 -21.01 -37.21
CA GLY A 59 -1.64 -22.34 -36.76
C GLY A 59 -1.55 -22.44 -35.24
N GLU A 60 -1.03 -23.57 -34.73
CA GLU A 60 -0.83 -23.79 -33.29
C GLU A 60 0.43 -23.09 -32.71
N ALA A 61 1.25 -22.43 -33.54
CA ALA A 61 2.50 -21.81 -33.10
C ALA A 61 2.38 -20.30 -32.89
N CYS A 62 2.98 -19.77 -31.81
CA CYS A 62 3.14 -18.33 -31.65
C CYS A 62 4.29 -17.82 -32.52
N THR A 63 4.07 -16.69 -33.20
CA THR A 63 5.07 -16.06 -34.08
C THR A 63 5.41 -14.62 -33.68
N THR A 64 4.62 -13.99 -32.82
CA THR A 64 4.90 -12.66 -32.28
C THR A 64 4.46 -12.58 -30.85
N CYS A 65 5.34 -12.06 -29.98
CA CYS A 65 5.10 -11.90 -28.55
C CYS A 65 4.65 -10.47 -28.21
N LEU A 66 3.95 -10.33 -27.09
CA LEU A 66 3.61 -9.04 -26.49
C LEU A 66 4.87 -8.38 -25.90
N PRO A 67 4.92 -7.03 -25.81
CA PRO A 67 5.98 -6.32 -25.09
C PRO A 67 6.16 -6.87 -23.68
N GLY A 68 7.41 -6.93 -23.21
CA GLY A 68 7.84 -7.60 -21.97
C GLY A 68 8.18 -9.08 -22.16
N SER A 69 8.15 -9.60 -23.38
CA SER A 69 8.54 -10.98 -23.69
C SER A 69 9.19 -11.13 -25.08
N PHE A 70 9.95 -12.21 -25.26
CA PHE A 70 10.63 -12.54 -26.51
C PHE A 70 10.22 -13.94 -27.00
N LEU A 71 10.30 -14.14 -28.31
CA LEU A 71 10.00 -15.43 -28.93
C LEU A 71 11.14 -16.41 -28.70
N ASN A 72 10.84 -17.55 -28.08
CA ASN A 72 11.78 -18.64 -27.86
C ASN A 72 11.18 -19.94 -28.42
N GLY A 73 11.54 -20.27 -29.67
CA GLY A 73 10.85 -21.29 -30.43
C GLY A 73 9.44 -20.83 -30.82
N ASN A 74 8.42 -21.54 -30.34
CA ASN A 74 6.99 -21.24 -30.63
C ASN A 74 6.25 -20.66 -29.41
N VAL A 75 6.98 -20.30 -28.35
CA VAL A 75 6.40 -19.77 -27.10
C VAL A 75 7.06 -18.45 -26.71
N CYS A 76 6.32 -17.62 -25.97
CA CYS A 76 6.81 -16.33 -25.50
C CYS A 76 7.38 -16.46 -24.09
N THR A 77 8.68 -16.18 -23.96
CA THR A 77 9.38 -16.16 -22.67
C THR A 77 9.45 -14.74 -22.15
N LYS A 78 9.12 -14.52 -20.87
CA LYS A 78 9.17 -13.19 -20.25
C LYS A 78 10.60 -12.64 -20.25
N CYS A 79 10.75 -11.35 -20.48
CA CYS A 79 11.99 -10.63 -20.26
C CYS A 79 12.33 -10.59 -18.76
N SER A 80 13.56 -10.20 -18.44
CA SER A 80 13.94 -9.84 -17.06
C SER A 80 13.05 -8.75 -16.49
N LYS A 81 12.91 -8.70 -15.16
CA LYS A 81 12.03 -7.75 -14.46
C LYS A 81 12.32 -6.32 -14.92
N GLY A 82 11.27 -5.56 -15.21
CA GLY A 82 11.37 -4.17 -15.66
C GLY A 82 11.78 -3.97 -17.11
N CYS A 83 12.11 -5.04 -17.85
CA CYS A 83 12.45 -4.95 -19.26
C CYS A 83 11.20 -5.02 -20.15
N GLY A 84 11.04 -4.02 -21.03
CA GLY A 84 9.92 -3.91 -21.97
C GLY A 84 10.21 -4.57 -23.33
N GLU A 85 11.47 -4.61 -23.74
CA GLU A 85 11.89 -5.26 -24.98
C GLU A 85 13.21 -6.00 -24.76
N CYS A 86 13.25 -7.27 -25.10
CA CYS A 86 14.44 -8.09 -24.98
C CYS A 86 14.55 -9.11 -26.12
N THR A 87 15.76 -9.61 -26.37
CA THR A 87 16.02 -10.70 -27.33
C THR A 87 16.34 -12.03 -26.65
N SER A 88 16.63 -11.98 -25.34
CA SER A 88 16.83 -13.13 -24.48
C SER A 88 16.60 -12.72 -23.02
N LEU A 89 16.66 -13.67 -22.08
CA LEU A 89 16.51 -13.39 -20.65
C LEU A 89 17.48 -12.30 -20.15
N ASN A 90 18.71 -12.25 -20.66
CA ASN A 90 19.77 -11.35 -20.17
C ASN A 90 20.11 -10.22 -21.16
N ALA A 91 19.30 -10.01 -22.20
CA ALA A 91 19.56 -9.01 -23.24
C ALA A 91 18.39 -8.03 -23.33
N CYS A 92 18.27 -7.16 -22.32
CA CYS A 92 17.28 -6.08 -22.35
C CYS A 92 17.72 -4.97 -23.29
N GLN A 93 16.86 -4.59 -24.22
CA GLN A 93 17.09 -3.51 -25.17
C GLN A 93 16.49 -2.21 -24.67
N ASN A 94 15.26 -2.26 -24.17
CA ASN A 94 14.53 -1.13 -23.64
C ASN A 94 13.79 -1.51 -22.35
N CYS A 95 13.84 -0.63 -21.37
CA CYS A 95 13.06 -0.79 -20.15
C CYS A 95 11.57 -0.52 -20.40
N ALA A 96 10.73 -1.17 -19.60
CA ALA A 96 9.30 -0.95 -19.60
C ALA A 96 8.98 0.46 -19.07
N GLU A 97 7.74 0.91 -19.29
CA GLU A 97 7.27 2.18 -18.73
C GLU A 97 7.45 2.20 -17.19
N GLY A 98 7.95 3.33 -16.68
CA GLY A 98 8.28 3.48 -15.26
C GLY A 98 9.61 2.86 -14.84
N TYR A 99 10.43 2.37 -15.77
CA TYR A 99 11.79 1.87 -15.51
C TYR A 99 12.85 2.67 -16.29
N THR A 100 14.07 2.70 -15.77
CA THR A 100 15.25 3.26 -16.45
C THR A 100 16.41 2.29 -16.42
N ILE A 101 17.28 2.37 -17.42
CA ILE A 101 18.53 1.63 -17.45
C ILE A 101 19.49 2.23 -16.41
N GLN A 102 20.04 1.38 -15.54
CA GLN A 102 21.11 1.69 -14.61
C GLN A 102 22.02 0.46 -14.51
N GLU A 103 23.30 0.61 -14.84
CA GLU A 103 24.28 -0.49 -14.82
C GLU A 103 23.79 -1.74 -15.59
N ASP A 104 23.20 -1.53 -16.77
CA ASP A 104 22.60 -2.55 -17.65
C ASP A 104 21.35 -3.27 -17.08
N GLU A 105 20.83 -2.84 -15.92
CA GLU A 105 19.57 -3.32 -15.36
C GLU A 105 18.44 -2.28 -15.48
N CYS A 106 17.22 -2.77 -15.69
CA CYS A 106 16.03 -1.92 -15.64
C CYS A 106 15.57 -1.74 -14.20
N VAL A 107 15.77 -0.54 -13.66
CA VAL A 107 15.39 -0.19 -12.28
C VAL A 107 14.14 0.67 -12.29
N ARG A 108 13.20 0.35 -11.40
CA ARG A 108 11.93 1.08 -11.29
C ARG A 108 12.16 2.50 -10.78
N ILE A 109 11.57 3.46 -11.48
CA ILE A 109 11.46 4.86 -11.04
C ILE A 109 10.13 5.02 -10.33
N CYS A 110 10.14 5.74 -9.21
CA CYS A 110 8.93 6.12 -8.51
C CYS A 110 8.87 7.64 -8.37
N ASN A 111 7.67 8.20 -8.39
CA ASN A 111 7.37 9.60 -8.05
C ASN A 111 6.49 9.70 -6.79
N SER A 112 5.90 8.58 -6.37
CA SER A 112 5.09 8.44 -5.18
C SER A 112 5.13 6.99 -4.68
N ASN A 113 4.69 6.74 -3.44
CA ASN A 113 4.60 5.38 -2.90
C ASN A 113 3.67 4.47 -3.72
N LYS A 114 2.70 5.04 -4.45
CA LYS A 114 1.83 4.30 -5.35
C LYS A 114 2.62 3.57 -6.45
N ASP A 115 3.71 4.18 -6.91
CA ASP A 115 4.59 3.59 -7.92
C ASP A 115 5.49 2.49 -7.35
N CYS A 116 5.32 2.10 -6.08
CA CYS A 116 6.07 1.01 -5.45
C CYS A 116 5.14 -0.10 -4.91
N GLU A 117 3.81 0.03 -5.04
CA GLU A 117 2.84 -0.91 -4.45
C GLU A 117 2.99 -2.36 -4.95
N ASP A 118 3.43 -2.53 -6.21
CA ASP A 118 3.69 -3.87 -6.78
C ASP A 118 4.94 -4.56 -6.19
N GLU A 119 5.76 -3.84 -5.43
CA GLU A 119 6.92 -4.36 -4.73
C GLU A 119 6.62 -4.47 -3.24
N THR A 120 6.57 -5.71 -2.75
CA THR A 120 6.24 -6.01 -1.36
C THR A 120 7.12 -5.22 -0.38
N SER A 121 6.47 -4.48 0.53
CA SER A 121 7.11 -3.73 1.61
C SER A 121 8.19 -2.78 1.11
N THR A 122 7.81 -1.91 0.18
CA THR A 122 8.65 -0.82 -0.31
C THR A 122 7.93 0.52 -0.23
N TYR A 123 8.72 1.60 -0.24
CA TYR A 123 8.25 2.98 -0.38
C TYR A 123 9.09 3.70 -1.43
N CYS A 124 8.58 4.83 -1.93
CA CYS A 124 9.31 5.67 -2.85
C CYS A 124 10.23 6.63 -2.10
N GLU A 125 11.54 6.44 -2.24
CA GLU A 125 12.52 7.44 -1.82
C GLU A 125 12.64 8.52 -2.89
N ILE A 126 11.82 9.57 -2.74
CA ILE A 126 11.67 10.68 -3.71
C ILE A 126 13.00 11.42 -3.95
N SER A 127 13.93 11.45 -2.99
CA SER A 127 15.23 12.11 -3.17
C SER A 127 16.06 11.51 -4.31
N ILE A 128 15.83 10.23 -4.63
CA ILE A 128 16.52 9.50 -5.70
C ILE A 128 15.55 8.87 -6.71
N ASN A 129 14.24 9.05 -6.52
CA ASN A 129 13.16 8.44 -7.30
C ASN A 129 13.32 6.91 -7.42
N ARG A 130 13.52 6.22 -6.29
CA ARG A 130 13.68 4.76 -6.24
C ARG A 130 12.80 4.12 -5.18
N CYS A 131 12.25 2.96 -5.51
CA CYS A 131 11.61 2.12 -4.51
C CYS A 131 12.67 1.53 -3.59
N ARG A 132 12.56 1.80 -2.28
CA ARG A 132 13.39 1.21 -1.24
C ARG A 132 12.54 0.33 -0.36
N LYS A 133 13.13 -0.75 0.14
CA LYS A 133 12.47 -1.61 1.13
C LYS A 133 12.19 -0.83 2.41
N CYS A 134 11.04 -1.12 3.01
CA CYS A 134 10.76 -0.72 4.38
C CYS A 134 11.81 -1.32 5.32
N SER A 135 11.97 -0.68 6.48
CA SER A 135 12.76 -1.23 7.58
C SER A 135 12.20 -2.59 8.05
N THR A 136 13.03 -3.38 8.71
CA THR A 136 12.65 -4.66 9.29
C THR A 136 11.37 -4.52 10.13
N ASP A 137 10.50 -5.53 10.06
CA ASP A 137 9.22 -5.58 10.78
C ASP A 137 8.19 -4.53 10.35
N CYS A 138 8.48 -3.69 9.36
CA CYS A 138 7.52 -2.80 8.75
C CYS A 138 7.01 -3.36 7.41
N THR A 139 5.69 -3.55 7.30
CA THR A 139 5.05 -4.14 6.11
C THR A 139 4.58 -3.09 5.12
N ILE A 140 4.15 -1.92 5.60
CA ILE A 140 3.73 -0.77 4.79
C ILE A 140 4.40 0.47 5.39
N CYS A 141 5.20 1.21 4.62
CA CYS A 141 5.95 2.36 5.11
C CYS A 141 5.79 3.59 4.22
N GLU A 142 6.06 4.76 4.80
CA GLU A 142 6.28 6.00 4.06
C GLU A 142 7.77 6.30 3.87
N SER A 143 8.57 5.86 4.82
CA SER A 143 9.99 6.17 4.95
C SER A 143 10.68 5.05 5.74
N PRO A 144 12.01 5.08 5.93
CA PRO A 144 12.67 4.05 6.72
C PRO A 144 12.29 4.13 8.21
N ASP A 145 11.87 5.30 8.68
CA ASP A 145 11.56 5.56 10.10
C ASP A 145 10.05 5.65 10.38
N PHE A 146 9.21 5.64 9.34
CA PHE A 146 7.76 5.77 9.45
C PHE A 146 7.03 4.62 8.78
N CYS A 147 6.35 3.85 9.61
CA CYS A 147 5.62 2.64 9.27
C CYS A 147 4.11 2.83 9.46
N TYR A 148 3.34 2.61 8.39
CA TYR A 148 1.89 2.58 8.45
C TYR A 148 1.35 1.28 9.05
N ALA A 149 2.07 0.17 8.88
CA ALA A 149 1.69 -1.12 9.41
C ALA A 149 2.89 -2.04 9.65
N CYS A 150 3.05 -2.52 10.88
CA CYS A 150 4.11 -3.44 11.27
C CYS A 150 3.70 -4.90 11.07
N ASN A 151 4.67 -5.81 11.18
CA ASN A 151 4.42 -7.24 11.23
C ASN A 151 3.65 -7.59 12.50
N GLY A 152 2.33 -7.75 12.38
CA GLY A 152 1.42 -8.00 13.50
C GLY A 152 1.70 -9.28 14.30
N ASN A 153 2.55 -10.19 13.80
CA ASN A 153 2.95 -11.38 14.55
C ASN A 153 3.97 -11.05 15.65
N THR A 154 4.84 -10.06 15.44
CA THR A 154 5.98 -9.77 16.31
C THR A 154 5.96 -8.35 16.86
N HIS A 155 5.24 -7.43 16.21
CA HIS A 155 5.26 -6.01 16.53
C HIS A 155 3.86 -5.40 16.52
N VAL A 156 3.68 -4.37 17.35
CA VAL A 156 2.53 -3.47 17.33
C VAL A 156 2.90 -2.17 16.63
N THR A 157 2.03 -1.71 15.73
CA THR A 157 2.16 -0.39 15.11
C THR A 157 1.76 0.68 16.12
N THR A 158 2.64 1.66 16.35
CA THR A 158 2.30 2.81 17.20
C THR A 158 1.61 3.92 16.42
N ILE A 159 0.88 4.80 17.10
CA ILE A 159 0.26 6.01 16.52
C ILE A 159 1.29 6.98 15.91
N ALA A 160 2.57 6.83 16.26
CA ALA A 160 3.69 7.61 15.72
C ALA A 160 4.33 6.94 14.49
N GLY A 161 3.81 5.80 14.04
CA GLY A 161 4.32 5.06 12.89
C GLY A 161 5.59 4.29 13.19
N GLN A 162 5.77 3.79 14.41
CA GLN A 162 6.92 2.96 14.79
C GLN A 162 6.48 1.52 15.06
N CYS A 163 7.39 0.56 14.84
CA CYS A 163 7.16 -0.83 15.19
C CYS A 163 7.74 -1.11 16.59
N GLY A 164 6.87 -1.21 17.58
CA GLY A 164 7.24 -1.65 18.92
C GLY A 164 7.07 -3.16 19.06
N LEU A 165 7.88 -3.82 19.89
CA LEU A 165 7.68 -5.24 20.20
C LEU A 165 6.24 -5.50 20.64
N ASN A 166 5.67 -6.61 20.20
CA ASN A 166 4.35 -7.04 20.63
C ASN A 166 4.40 -7.59 22.07
N CYS A 167 3.25 -7.58 22.73
CA CYS A 167 3.08 -8.10 24.08
C CYS A 167 2.51 -9.52 24.00
N GLU A 168 3.12 -10.47 24.70
CA GLU A 168 2.54 -11.78 24.90
C GLU A 168 1.32 -11.66 25.83
N ASP A 169 0.22 -12.32 25.48
CA ASP A 169 -1.01 -12.42 26.29
C ASP A 169 -1.59 -11.08 26.79
N LEU A 170 -1.60 -10.05 25.94
CA LEU A 170 -2.23 -8.77 26.26
C LEU A 170 -3.70 -8.95 26.64
N THR A 171 -4.10 -8.48 27.81
CA THR A 171 -5.45 -8.58 28.36
C THR A 171 -6.28 -7.33 28.07
N ASP A 172 -7.61 -7.48 28.06
CA ASP A 172 -8.52 -6.37 27.79
C ASP A 172 -8.33 -5.24 28.82
N GLY A 173 -8.43 -3.98 28.36
CA GLY A 173 -8.12 -2.79 29.16
C GLY A 173 -6.63 -2.41 29.18
N ASN A 174 -5.78 -3.11 28.41
CA ASN A 174 -4.36 -2.77 28.26
C ASN A 174 -3.98 -2.53 26.79
N TYR A 175 -2.99 -1.67 26.58
CA TYR A 175 -2.28 -1.47 25.32
C TYR A 175 -0.85 -1.97 25.44
N CYS A 176 -0.20 -2.24 24.31
CA CYS A 176 1.18 -2.69 24.30
C CYS A 176 2.15 -1.52 24.02
N LYS A 177 3.03 -1.23 24.99
CA LYS A 177 4.11 -0.26 24.84
C LYS A 177 5.45 -0.98 24.72
N TYR A 178 5.87 -1.23 23.49
CA TYR A 178 7.17 -1.87 23.17
C TYR A 178 7.42 -3.15 23.99
N GLY A 179 6.48 -4.09 23.95
CA GLY A 179 6.56 -5.37 24.66
C GLY A 179 6.13 -5.33 26.14
N THR A 180 5.78 -4.15 26.67
CA THR A 180 5.27 -4.00 28.03
C THR A 180 3.78 -3.67 28.00
N ALA A 181 2.95 -4.48 28.66
CA ALA A 181 1.53 -4.20 28.82
C ALA A 181 1.32 -3.00 29.77
N MET A 182 0.50 -2.03 29.34
CA MET A 182 0.15 -0.85 30.10
C MET A 182 -1.36 -0.64 30.10
N VAL A 183 -1.90 -0.13 31.20
CA VAL A 183 -3.32 0.20 31.31
C VAL A 183 -3.68 1.27 30.29
N CYS A 184 -4.81 1.13 29.61
CA CYS A 184 -5.26 2.13 28.64
C CYS A 184 -5.61 3.47 29.31
N ASP A 185 -5.10 4.55 28.75
CA ASP A 185 -5.30 5.92 29.19
C ASP A 185 -5.39 6.90 28.00
N GLU A 186 -5.30 8.20 28.22
CA GLU A 186 -5.33 9.19 27.12
C GLU A 186 -3.98 9.34 26.39
N GLU A 187 -2.87 8.80 26.94
CA GLU A 187 -1.50 8.97 26.44
C GLU A 187 -0.93 7.69 25.80
N ILE A 188 -1.79 6.78 25.36
CA ILE A 188 -1.35 5.53 24.73
C ILE A 188 -0.62 5.78 23.42
N ASN A 189 0.27 4.84 23.08
CA ASN A 189 0.98 4.87 21.81
C ASN A 189 0.55 3.78 20.83
N SER A 190 -0.33 2.87 21.21
CA SER A 190 -0.87 1.80 20.35
C SER A 190 -2.33 1.51 20.73
N ALA A 191 -3.03 0.70 19.94
CA ALA A 191 -4.43 0.39 20.21
C ALA A 191 -4.62 -0.30 21.57
N CYS A 192 -5.58 0.18 22.34
CA CYS A 192 -6.08 -0.50 23.52
C CYS A 192 -6.83 -1.78 23.12
N LYS A 193 -6.56 -2.89 23.80
CA LYS A 193 -7.29 -4.14 23.60
C LYS A 193 -8.62 -4.07 24.35
N CYS A 194 -9.73 -4.14 23.61
CA CYS A 194 -11.09 -4.15 24.17
C CYS A 194 -11.90 -5.27 23.52
N GLY A 195 -11.60 -6.53 23.84
CA GLY A 195 -12.15 -7.69 23.17
C GLY A 195 -11.67 -7.78 21.73
N VAL A 196 -12.61 -7.78 20.78
CA VAL A 196 -12.33 -7.82 19.33
C VAL A 196 -12.39 -6.43 18.68
N ALA A 197 -12.66 -5.38 19.45
CA ALA A 197 -12.74 -4.02 18.92
C ALA A 197 -11.35 -3.52 18.51
N SER A 198 -11.29 -2.84 17.37
CA SER A 198 -10.07 -2.25 16.82
C SER A 198 -10.03 -0.74 17.03
N ASN A 199 -8.83 -0.17 17.01
CA ASN A 199 -8.61 1.27 17.09
C ASN A 199 -9.18 1.96 18.34
N CYS A 200 -9.24 1.25 19.47
CA CYS A 200 -9.65 1.83 20.74
C CYS A 200 -8.53 2.64 21.38
N ALA A 201 -8.86 3.79 21.94
CA ALA A 201 -8.00 4.49 22.89
C ALA A 201 -8.30 4.09 24.34
N SER A 202 -9.58 3.91 24.67
CA SER A 202 -10.03 3.36 25.95
C SER A 202 -11.14 2.34 25.72
N CYS A 203 -11.37 1.47 26.70
CA CYS A 203 -12.49 0.53 26.68
C CYS A 203 -13.69 1.06 27.49
N ASN A 204 -14.88 0.55 27.17
CA ASN A 204 -16.05 0.66 28.05
C ASN A 204 -15.85 -0.11 29.37
N ALA A 205 -16.79 0.04 30.30
CA ALA A 205 -16.72 -0.61 31.61
C ALA A 205 -16.66 -2.15 31.53
N GLU A 206 -17.26 -2.74 30.49
CA GLU A 206 -17.25 -4.19 30.23
C GLU A 206 -15.99 -4.68 29.48
N LEU A 207 -15.08 -3.78 29.11
CA LEU A 207 -13.82 -4.05 28.41
C LEU A 207 -13.98 -4.75 27.04
N ASN A 208 -15.14 -4.67 26.40
CA ASN A 208 -15.47 -5.41 25.17
C ASN A 208 -15.79 -4.51 23.97
N ALA A 209 -15.73 -3.19 24.15
CA ALA A 209 -15.91 -2.19 23.09
C ALA A 209 -15.07 -0.95 23.37
N CYS A 210 -14.79 -0.16 22.33
CA CYS A 210 -14.10 1.11 22.51
C CYS A 210 -15.03 2.15 23.18
N ASP A 211 -14.57 2.76 24.26
CA ASP A 211 -15.22 3.95 24.81
C ASP A 211 -14.78 5.20 24.03
N THR A 212 -13.46 5.35 23.81
CA THR A 212 -12.87 6.36 22.92
C THR A 212 -12.03 5.72 21.82
N CYS A 213 -11.83 6.45 20.72
CA CYS A 213 -11.07 5.98 19.56
C CYS A 213 -9.64 6.54 19.56
N LEU A 214 -8.72 5.81 18.92
CA LEU A 214 -7.37 6.29 18.64
C LEU A 214 -7.40 7.63 17.88
N PRO A 215 -6.31 8.44 17.96
CA PRO A 215 -6.19 9.66 17.19
C PRO A 215 -6.50 9.45 15.70
N ASN A 216 -7.26 10.38 15.13
CA ASN A 216 -7.71 10.39 13.73
C ASN A 216 -8.73 9.29 13.36
N VAL A 217 -9.16 8.47 14.32
CA VAL A 217 -10.24 7.50 14.17
C VAL A 217 -11.50 8.06 14.83
N VAL A 218 -12.65 7.90 14.17
CA VAL A 218 -13.96 8.34 14.65
C VAL A 218 -14.92 7.16 14.71
N LYS A 219 -15.95 7.27 15.55
CA LYS A 219 -17.01 6.25 15.63
C LYS A 219 -17.82 6.22 14.33
N GLY A 220 -17.96 5.05 13.75
CA GLY A 220 -18.86 4.78 12.63
C GLY A 220 -20.33 4.81 13.06
N LYS A 221 -21.23 4.56 12.10
CA LYS A 221 -22.68 4.52 12.35
C LYS A 221 -23.11 3.40 13.31
N ASP A 222 -22.31 2.36 13.40
CA ASP A 222 -22.45 1.22 14.31
C ASP A 222 -21.84 1.49 15.70
N GLY A 223 -21.25 2.68 15.91
CA GLY A 223 -20.61 3.07 17.17
C GLY A 223 -19.19 2.54 17.35
N ALA A 224 -18.65 1.76 16.40
CA ALA A 224 -17.28 1.22 16.48
C ALA A 224 -16.24 2.21 15.92
N CYS A 225 -14.98 2.11 16.36
CA CYS A 225 -13.88 2.95 15.87
C CYS A 225 -13.35 2.47 14.52
N ASN A 226 -14.19 2.57 13.48
CA ASN A 226 -13.96 2.00 12.15
C ASN A 226 -14.07 3.03 11.01
N ALA A 227 -14.08 4.32 11.33
CA ALA A 227 -14.07 5.40 10.36
C ALA A 227 -12.89 6.35 10.63
N CYS A 228 -12.33 6.95 9.58
CA CYS A 228 -11.29 7.96 9.74
C CYS A 228 -11.89 9.38 9.81
N ALA A 229 -11.22 10.26 10.54
CA ALA A 229 -11.51 11.68 10.52
C ALA A 229 -11.26 12.27 9.11
N VAL A 230 -11.86 13.43 8.83
CA VAL A 230 -11.68 14.12 7.53
C VAL A 230 -10.19 14.41 7.29
N GLY A 231 -9.69 14.06 6.10
CA GLY A 231 -8.28 14.20 5.72
C GLY A 231 -7.40 13.00 6.07
N TYR A 232 -8.01 11.93 6.61
CA TYR A 232 -7.34 10.67 6.94
C TYR A 232 -8.00 9.51 6.22
N LYS A 233 -7.20 8.49 5.91
CA LYS A 233 -7.64 7.23 5.30
C LYS A 233 -7.04 6.04 6.02
N PHE A 234 -7.71 4.89 5.93
CA PHE A 234 -7.12 3.64 6.39
C PHE A 234 -5.92 3.27 5.51
N ILE A 235 -4.76 3.08 6.13
CA ILE A 235 -3.60 2.42 5.53
C ILE A 235 -3.16 1.35 6.52
N GLY A 236 -3.27 0.08 6.12
CA GLY A 236 -3.33 -1.01 7.09
C GLY A 236 -4.58 -0.88 7.98
N ASP A 237 -4.40 -1.02 9.29
CA ASP A 237 -5.52 -1.04 10.24
C ASP A 237 -5.78 0.32 10.92
N MET A 238 -4.95 1.33 10.65
CA MET A 238 -4.99 2.65 11.30
C MET A 238 -5.29 3.79 10.32
N CYS A 239 -5.76 4.92 10.86
CA CYS A 239 -6.07 6.12 10.10
C CYS A 239 -4.86 7.05 10.00
N TRP A 240 -4.36 7.21 8.78
CA TRP A 240 -3.19 8.03 8.47
C TRP A 240 -3.54 9.19 7.55
N PRO A 241 -2.76 10.29 7.53
CA PRO A 241 -3.01 11.42 6.66
C PRO A 241 -3.09 10.98 5.19
N GLU A 242 -4.03 11.55 4.43
CA GLU A 242 -4.06 11.35 2.99
C GLU A 242 -2.80 11.94 2.35
N GLN A 243 -1.94 11.07 1.80
CA GLN A 243 -0.86 11.46 0.90
C GLN A 243 -1.48 12.12 -0.34
N GLN A 244 -1.53 13.46 -0.39
CA GLN A 244 -1.97 14.20 -1.57
C GLN A 244 -0.94 14.00 -2.68
N GLY A 245 -1.21 13.07 -3.59
CA GLY A 245 -0.41 12.90 -4.80
C GLY A 245 -0.63 14.09 -5.73
N THR A 246 0.31 15.04 -5.75
CA THR A 246 0.62 15.86 -6.94
C THR A 246 1.97 16.53 -6.74
N GLY A 247 2.83 16.41 -7.76
CA GLY A 247 4.17 16.99 -7.79
C GLY A 247 4.19 18.47 -7.39
N THR A 248 4.93 18.75 -6.33
CA THR A 248 5.80 19.91 -6.11
C THR A 248 6.32 19.75 -4.70
N ASN A 249 7.63 19.84 -4.55
CA ASN A 249 8.38 19.74 -3.31
C ASN A 249 7.59 20.20 -2.08
N LYS A 250 7.05 19.25 -1.31
CA LYS A 250 6.62 19.49 0.06
C LYS A 250 7.44 18.57 0.96
N ILE A 251 8.23 19.26 1.76
CA ILE A 251 9.10 18.76 2.81
C ILE A 251 8.35 17.67 3.59
N GLY A 252 9.04 16.55 3.81
CA GLY A 252 8.49 15.33 4.38
C GLY A 252 7.61 15.56 5.62
N THR A 253 6.63 14.69 5.75
CA THR A 253 5.57 14.63 6.77
C THR A 253 6.09 14.62 8.22
N GLY A 254 7.41 14.53 8.43
CA GLY A 254 8.08 14.73 9.72
C GLY A 254 8.04 16.17 10.30
N ALA A 255 7.52 17.16 9.56
CA ALA A 255 7.44 18.54 10.06
C ALA A 255 6.12 18.88 10.80
N ILE A 256 5.07 18.06 10.69
CA ILE A 256 3.74 18.41 11.24
C ILE A 256 3.63 18.13 12.74
N VAL A 257 4.38 17.15 13.26
CA VAL A 257 4.42 16.84 14.70
C VAL A 257 5.01 18.00 15.52
N GLY A 258 5.87 18.83 14.93
CA GLY A 258 6.44 20.00 15.60
C GLY A 258 5.49 21.20 15.72
N ILE A 259 4.49 21.31 14.84
CA ILE A 259 3.62 22.50 14.80
C ILE A 259 2.55 22.41 15.89
N VAL A 260 1.99 21.22 16.18
CA VAL A 260 0.96 21.08 17.22
C VAL A 260 1.56 21.28 18.62
N VAL A 261 2.74 20.70 18.88
CA VAL A 261 3.45 20.89 20.16
C VAL A 261 3.95 22.33 20.30
N GLY A 262 4.48 22.93 19.22
CA GLY A 262 4.93 24.33 19.22
C GLY A 262 3.79 25.33 19.49
N VAL A 263 2.61 25.12 18.88
CA VAL A 263 1.44 25.98 19.09
C VAL A 263 0.93 25.87 20.53
N LEU A 264 0.89 24.66 21.12
CA LEU A 264 0.46 24.48 22.51
C LEU A 264 1.41 25.15 23.53
N VAL A 265 2.73 25.08 23.30
CA VAL A 265 3.72 25.75 24.16
C VAL A 265 3.62 27.28 24.04
N VAL A 266 3.41 27.82 22.83
CA VAL A 266 3.26 29.27 22.62
C VAL A 266 1.96 29.78 23.24
N VAL A 267 0.84 29.07 23.09
CA VAL A 267 -0.44 29.47 23.72
C VAL A 267 -0.35 29.40 25.25
N GLY A 268 0.33 28.39 25.81
CA GLY A 268 0.57 28.29 27.26
C GLY A 268 1.44 29.43 27.81
N ALA A 269 2.49 29.83 27.09
CA ALA A 269 3.36 30.94 27.49
C ALA A 269 2.65 32.31 27.41
N VAL A 270 1.85 32.54 26.37
CA VAL A 270 1.09 33.80 26.21
C VAL A 270 -0.06 33.88 27.21
N GLY A 271 -0.78 32.77 27.45
CA GLY A 271 -1.86 32.71 28.43
C GLY A 271 -1.36 32.86 29.88
N GLY A 272 -0.28 32.16 30.24
CA GLY A 272 0.35 32.27 31.57
C GLY A 272 0.97 33.65 31.82
N GLY A 273 1.59 34.25 30.81
CA GLY A 273 2.17 35.60 30.89
C GLY A 273 1.11 36.69 31.11
N LEU A 274 -0.03 36.61 30.41
CA LEU A 274 -1.15 37.54 30.57
C LEU A 274 -1.80 37.39 31.95
N ALA A 275 -2.02 36.16 32.42
CA ALA A 275 -2.58 35.91 33.76
C ALA A 275 -1.66 36.46 34.87
N TYR A 276 -0.35 36.23 34.78
CA TYR A 276 0.62 36.77 35.73
C TYR A 276 0.64 38.31 35.73
N TYR A 277 0.56 38.94 34.55
CA TYR A 277 0.53 40.40 34.43
C TYR A 277 -0.71 41.02 35.10
N PHE A 278 -1.90 40.46 34.87
CA PHE A 278 -3.13 40.97 35.48
C PHE A 278 -3.18 40.76 37.00
N ILE A 279 -2.70 39.62 37.51
CA ILE A 279 -2.61 39.37 38.96
C ILE A 279 -1.64 40.36 39.63
N ARG A 280 -0.53 40.69 38.98
CA ARG A 280 0.46 41.63 39.54
C ARG A 280 -0.02 43.08 39.49
N LYS A 281 -0.84 43.45 38.51
CA LYS A 281 -1.47 44.78 38.42
C LYS A 281 -2.58 44.98 39.46
N ALA A 282 -3.30 43.93 39.85
CA ALA A 282 -4.34 43.99 40.88
C ALA A 282 -3.81 44.10 42.32
N LYS A 283 -2.50 43.93 42.54
CA LYS A 283 -1.83 44.05 43.85
C LYS A 283 -1.09 45.39 44.03
N LYS A 284 -1.36 46.40 43.19
CA LYS A 284 -0.84 47.77 43.33
C LYS A 284 -1.98 48.76 43.53
#